data_AF-A0A8S4QQY7-F1
#
_entry.id   AF-A0A8S4QQY7-F1
#
_cell.length_a   1.000
_cell.length_b   1.000
_cell.length_c   1.000
_cell.angle_alpha   90.00
_cell.angle_beta   90.00
_cell.angle_gamma   90.00
#
_symmetry.space_group_name_H-M   'P 1'
#
loop_
_entity.id
_entity.type
_entity.pdbx_description
1 polymer ?
#
loop_
_entity_poly.entity_id
_entity_poly.type
_entity_poly.pdbx_seq_one_letter_code
_entity_poly.pdbx_strand_id
1 'polypeptide(L)'
;MLNEIWEAEAWLAERRVALTGAEAGRDEESVLALMRRLEAQQREMTAFLPTLTKLDKALQERASEDEQVSKKLDELKVSYEEMKLLSAKRQQRLQQSLKYFKFVQECEEVQEWISEQMATAASEEYGLDVEHVETLQQAFDNFLTQLHANEGRIEAVCEAGHVLLEENTPEADKVKQRIEDIRGLWDDLKELAIARQEALAGARQVHEFDRSAEETLAWVAEKEAALQLLRALHQLRALRADLHAIRDQHQHLTQEAERLGGAFPDAKEHVLAKLEDVTDSLAALEERAAHNEHQLELADQLQAYFDKYQELTAWTNETLARVTAPDLSADVAAAERLVARHRDIAAEMDAKDESFQTFYADGEKLVREGHFMSQEVETRISTLKSRRGTLDGVWKARARIYEHHLDALLFLRDADALDQWITSRVPLVRDGKYGESLPQTEELINRHRDLEETIDAQKEKFLALRRITLIEKSFKEQRDEEEAARRRHAERQEVERLQQVKRREMERITEERRRETEFQDQQQMQGMQVERQLSTGGVSSIATAPSEENLSPAPQFERLPKSEPNVKRAESMSVSV
;
A
#
# COMPACT_ATOMS: atom_id res chain seq x y z
N MET A 1 -120.89 -22.85 17.89
CA MET A 1 -120.43 -22.53 16.54
C MET A 1 -120.03 -21.06 16.38
N LEU A 2 -120.93 -20.05 16.37
CA LEU A 2 -120.49 -18.64 16.25
C LEU A 2 -119.53 -18.18 17.36
N ASN A 3 -119.80 -18.50 18.63
CA ASN A 3 -118.87 -18.19 19.73
C ASN A 3 -117.52 -18.92 19.58
N GLU A 4 -117.53 -20.16 19.12
CA GLU A 4 -116.30 -20.95 18.91
C GLU A 4 -115.47 -20.41 17.73
N ILE A 5 -116.13 -19.88 16.70
CA ILE A 5 -115.47 -19.17 15.58
C ILE A 5 -114.88 -17.85 16.08
N TRP A 6 -115.59 -17.10 16.93
CA TRP A 6 -115.07 -15.85 17.49
C TRP A 6 -113.87 -16.06 18.42
N GLU A 7 -113.90 -17.10 19.26
CA GLU A 7 -112.75 -17.51 20.07
C GLU A 7 -111.55 -17.91 19.20
N ALA A 8 -111.80 -18.62 18.10
CA ALA A 8 -110.79 -18.98 17.10
C ALA A 8 -110.23 -17.75 16.35
N GLU A 9 -111.07 -16.77 16.00
CA GLU A 9 -110.66 -15.50 15.39
C GLU A 9 -109.78 -14.68 16.35
N ALA A 10 -110.17 -14.58 17.63
CA ALA A 10 -109.39 -13.90 18.65
C ALA A 10 -108.03 -14.56 18.89
N TRP A 11 -107.99 -15.90 18.90
CA TRP A 11 -106.76 -16.68 19.03
C TRP A 11 -105.78 -16.41 17.88
N LEU A 12 -106.27 -16.34 16.63
CA LEU A 12 -105.44 -15.99 15.47
C LEU A 12 -104.98 -14.54 15.52
N ALA A 13 -105.85 -13.61 15.91
CA ALA A 13 -105.52 -12.19 15.98
C ALA A 13 -104.39 -11.90 16.99
N GLU A 14 -104.42 -12.53 18.16
CA GLU A 14 -103.37 -12.41 19.19
C GLU A 14 -102.01 -12.89 18.66
N ARG A 15 -101.98 -14.04 18.00
CA ARG A 15 -100.75 -14.66 17.50
C ARG A 15 -100.23 -14.03 16.21
N ARG A 16 -101.09 -13.37 15.43
CA ARG A 16 -100.72 -12.61 14.22
C ARG A 16 -99.70 -11.51 14.54
N VAL A 17 -99.84 -10.82 15.68
CA VAL A 17 -98.93 -9.73 16.11
C VAL A 17 -97.48 -10.20 16.14
N ALA A 18 -97.26 -11.40 16.64
CA ALA A 18 -95.93 -11.94 16.82
C ALA A 18 -95.27 -12.42 15.51
N LEU A 19 -96.07 -12.70 14.48
CA LEU A 19 -95.59 -12.98 13.11
C LEU A 19 -95.26 -11.70 12.33
N THR A 20 -95.89 -10.57 12.66
CA THR A 20 -95.69 -9.29 11.95
C THR A 20 -94.47 -8.47 12.38
N GLY A 21 -93.72 -8.91 13.41
CA GLY A 21 -92.59 -8.14 13.93
C GLY A 21 -91.50 -7.83 12.88
N ALA A 22 -91.03 -6.59 12.83
CA ALA A 22 -90.02 -6.14 11.86
C ALA A 22 -88.57 -6.50 12.24
N GLU A 23 -88.34 -6.97 13.46
CA GLU A 23 -87.00 -7.32 13.97
C GLU A 23 -86.49 -8.63 13.37
N ALA A 24 -85.27 -8.59 12.80
CA ALA A 24 -84.60 -9.74 12.21
C ALA A 24 -83.42 -10.27 13.05
N GLY A 25 -83.06 -9.61 14.17
CA GLY A 25 -81.87 -9.91 14.97
C GLY A 25 -80.75 -8.87 14.75
N ARG A 26 -79.78 -8.83 15.66
CA ARG A 26 -78.60 -7.93 15.62
C ARG A 26 -77.26 -8.67 15.47
N ASP A 27 -77.27 -9.97 15.71
CA ASP A 27 -76.14 -10.90 15.70
C ASP A 27 -76.69 -12.33 15.50
N GLU A 28 -75.82 -13.32 15.26
CA GLU A 28 -76.25 -14.71 15.05
C GLU A 28 -77.09 -15.25 16.23
N GLU A 29 -76.70 -14.96 17.47
CA GLU A 29 -77.36 -15.50 18.65
C GLU A 29 -78.80 -14.98 18.81
N SER A 30 -79.02 -13.68 18.57
CA SER A 30 -80.33 -13.05 18.61
C SER A 30 -81.24 -13.54 17.48
N VAL A 31 -80.70 -13.81 16.29
CA VAL A 31 -81.47 -14.41 15.18
C VAL A 31 -81.91 -15.83 15.54
N LEU A 32 -80.99 -16.65 16.07
CA LEU A 32 -81.31 -18.01 16.52
C LEU A 32 -82.38 -18.01 17.62
N ALA A 33 -82.33 -17.05 18.55
CA ALA A 33 -83.37 -16.89 19.56
C ALA A 33 -84.74 -16.53 18.95
N LEU A 34 -84.78 -15.64 17.95
CA LEU A 34 -86.00 -15.29 17.21
C LEU A 34 -86.54 -16.46 16.38
N MET A 35 -85.67 -17.28 15.79
CA MET A 35 -86.06 -18.50 15.07
C MET A 35 -86.71 -19.52 16.01
N ARG A 36 -86.12 -19.79 17.18
CA ARG A 36 -86.73 -20.68 18.20
C ARG A 36 -88.11 -20.21 18.64
N ARG A 37 -88.30 -18.88 18.80
CA ARG A 37 -89.61 -18.28 19.10
C ARG A 37 -90.61 -18.49 17.96
N LEU A 38 -90.19 -18.33 16.71
CA LEU A 38 -91.03 -18.58 15.54
C LEU A 38 -91.42 -20.05 15.43
N GLU A 39 -90.49 -20.98 15.67
CA GLU A 39 -90.78 -22.42 15.68
C GLU A 39 -91.82 -22.78 16.74
N ALA A 40 -91.74 -22.17 17.94
CA ALA A 40 -92.76 -22.34 18.96
C ALA A 40 -94.15 -21.87 18.48
N GLN A 41 -94.22 -20.71 17.81
CA GLN A 41 -95.45 -20.19 17.22
C GLN A 41 -95.99 -21.07 16.09
N GLN A 42 -95.10 -21.60 15.24
CA GLN A 42 -95.46 -22.54 14.20
C GLN A 42 -96.06 -23.82 14.79
N ARG A 43 -95.48 -24.37 15.86
CA ARG A 43 -96.05 -25.54 16.56
C ARG A 43 -97.45 -25.26 17.09
N GLU A 44 -97.69 -24.09 17.67
CA GLU A 44 -99.02 -23.67 18.13
C GLU A 44 -100.01 -23.52 16.97
N MET A 45 -99.59 -22.93 15.85
CA MET A 45 -100.42 -22.82 14.64
C MET A 45 -100.77 -24.19 14.05
N THR A 46 -99.84 -25.15 14.06
CA THR A 46 -100.09 -26.51 13.61
C THR A 46 -101.04 -27.23 14.58
N ALA A 47 -100.90 -27.00 15.89
CA ALA A 47 -101.79 -27.53 16.91
C ALA A 47 -103.22 -26.93 16.85
N PHE A 48 -103.41 -25.80 16.17
CA PHE A 48 -104.72 -25.18 15.92
C PHE A 48 -105.45 -25.77 14.70
N LEU A 49 -104.76 -26.45 13.78
CA LEU A 49 -105.38 -27.13 12.63
C LEU A 49 -106.55 -28.04 12.99
N PRO A 50 -106.45 -28.91 14.02
CA PRO A 50 -107.55 -29.78 14.41
C PRO A 50 -108.80 -28.98 14.79
N THR A 51 -108.66 -27.81 15.42
CA THR A 51 -109.78 -26.93 15.78
C THR A 51 -110.49 -26.40 14.55
N LEU A 52 -109.75 -25.94 13.54
CA LEU A 52 -110.30 -25.54 12.23
C LEU A 52 -111.02 -26.70 11.54
N THR A 53 -110.42 -27.90 11.51
CA THR A 53 -111.05 -29.07 10.87
C THR A 53 -112.30 -29.56 11.62
N LYS A 54 -112.35 -29.39 12.95
CA LYS A 54 -113.54 -29.70 13.75
C LYS A 54 -114.67 -28.71 13.45
N LEU A 55 -114.37 -27.42 13.37
CA LEU A 55 -115.36 -26.39 13.01
C LEU A 55 -115.90 -26.59 11.59
N ASP A 56 -115.03 -27.01 10.66
CA ASP A 56 -115.40 -27.33 9.28
C ASP A 56 -116.29 -28.58 9.18
N LYS A 57 -115.92 -29.67 9.87
CA LYS A 57 -116.76 -30.88 9.94
C LYS A 57 -118.09 -30.63 10.64
N ALA A 58 -118.10 -29.86 11.73
CA ALA A 58 -119.32 -29.52 12.46
C ALA A 58 -120.31 -28.70 11.60
N LEU A 59 -119.79 -27.87 10.69
CA LEU A 59 -120.59 -27.16 9.69
C LEU A 59 -121.10 -28.10 8.57
N GLN A 60 -120.33 -29.14 8.19
CA GLN A 60 -120.76 -30.14 7.20
C GLN A 60 -121.82 -31.13 7.73
N GLU A 61 -121.73 -31.52 9.01
CA GLU A 61 -122.65 -32.46 9.66
C GLU A 61 -124.00 -31.82 10.02
N ARG A 62 -124.01 -30.52 10.33
CA ARG A 62 -125.23 -29.71 10.34
C ARG A 62 -125.57 -29.39 8.89
N ALA A 63 -126.53 -30.06 8.28
CA ALA A 63 -127.04 -29.66 6.96
C ALA A 63 -127.72 -28.27 7.03
N SER A 64 -126.96 -27.17 7.15
CA SER A 64 -127.46 -25.87 7.60
C SER A 64 -127.29 -24.75 6.58
N GLU A 65 -128.43 -24.13 6.26
CA GLU A 65 -128.65 -22.89 5.49
C GLU A 65 -128.19 -21.62 6.27
N ASP A 66 -127.09 -21.68 7.04
CA ASP A 66 -126.63 -20.59 7.92
C ASP A 66 -125.48 -19.80 7.27
N GLU A 67 -125.83 -18.97 6.28
CA GLU A 67 -124.91 -18.23 5.40
C GLU A 67 -123.92 -17.35 6.19
N GLN A 68 -124.35 -16.81 7.34
CA GLN A 68 -123.51 -15.99 8.22
C GLN A 68 -122.40 -16.79 8.89
N VAL A 69 -122.66 -18.04 9.29
CA VAL A 69 -121.70 -18.93 9.94
C VAL A 69 -120.69 -19.45 8.93
N SER A 70 -121.14 -19.78 7.72
CA SER A 70 -120.25 -20.16 6.61
C SER A 70 -119.27 -19.03 6.28
N LYS A 71 -119.76 -17.80 6.08
CA LYS A 71 -118.92 -16.65 5.76
C LYS A 71 -117.86 -16.38 6.83
N LYS A 72 -118.23 -16.47 8.11
CA LYS A 72 -117.30 -16.29 9.23
C LYS A 72 -116.25 -17.39 9.33
N LEU A 73 -116.62 -18.64 9.05
CA LEU A 73 -115.65 -19.73 8.99
C LEU A 73 -114.69 -19.57 7.80
N ASP A 74 -115.16 -19.09 6.66
CA ASP A 74 -114.31 -18.80 5.49
C ASP A 74 -113.35 -17.63 5.76
N GLU A 75 -113.80 -16.56 6.41
CA GLU A 75 -112.94 -15.46 6.90
C GLU A 75 -111.85 -15.98 7.86
N LEU A 76 -112.20 -16.89 8.78
CA LEU A 76 -111.26 -17.53 9.70
C LEU A 76 -110.22 -18.39 8.95
N LYS A 77 -110.65 -19.17 7.94
CA LYS A 77 -109.75 -19.98 7.09
C LYS A 77 -108.77 -19.07 6.32
N VAL A 78 -109.27 -17.97 5.74
CA VAL A 78 -108.43 -16.97 5.05
C VAL A 78 -107.40 -16.37 6.02
N SER A 79 -107.83 -15.97 7.23
CA SER A 79 -106.94 -15.44 8.26
C SER A 79 -105.85 -16.45 8.68
N TYR A 80 -106.20 -17.73 8.75
CA TYR A 80 -105.25 -18.80 9.05
C TYR A 80 -104.22 -19.01 7.93
N GLU A 81 -104.66 -18.97 6.65
CA GLU A 81 -103.75 -19.02 5.50
C GLU A 81 -102.86 -17.76 5.40
N GLU A 82 -103.39 -16.58 5.71
CA GLU A 82 -102.58 -15.35 5.86
C GLU A 82 -101.51 -15.51 6.94
N MET A 83 -101.85 -16.10 8.09
CA MET A 83 -100.87 -16.37 9.15
C MET A 83 -99.79 -17.35 8.70
N LYS A 84 -100.14 -18.41 7.94
CA LYS A 84 -99.14 -19.31 7.36
C LYS A 84 -98.18 -18.56 6.44
N LEU A 85 -98.70 -17.69 5.58
CA LEU A 85 -97.89 -16.88 4.68
C LEU A 85 -96.97 -15.92 5.44
N LEU A 86 -97.49 -15.25 6.47
CA LEU A 86 -96.71 -14.36 7.34
C LEU A 86 -95.61 -15.12 8.09
N SER A 87 -95.94 -16.32 8.59
CA SER A 87 -94.97 -17.21 9.25
C SER A 87 -93.87 -17.66 8.30
N ALA A 88 -94.21 -18.09 7.09
CA ALA A 88 -93.25 -18.47 6.06
C ALA A 88 -92.34 -17.29 5.67
N LYS A 89 -92.91 -16.10 5.48
CA LYS A 89 -92.15 -14.88 5.16
C LYS A 89 -91.21 -14.47 6.31
N ARG A 90 -91.67 -14.58 7.56
CA ARG A 90 -90.85 -14.32 8.75
C ARG A 90 -89.72 -15.35 8.88
N GLN A 91 -90.00 -16.62 8.63
CA GLN A 91 -89.02 -17.69 8.64
C GLN A 91 -87.93 -17.45 7.59
N GLN A 92 -88.32 -17.14 6.36
CA GLN A 92 -87.38 -16.80 5.29
C GLN A 92 -86.49 -15.61 5.69
N ARG A 93 -87.07 -14.54 6.24
CA ARG A 93 -86.33 -13.35 6.67
C ARG A 93 -85.33 -13.65 7.80
N LEU A 94 -85.72 -14.46 8.79
CA LEU A 94 -84.81 -14.86 9.87
C LEU A 94 -83.71 -15.81 9.36
N GLN A 95 -84.01 -16.71 8.41
CA GLN A 95 -83.00 -17.56 7.78
C GLN A 95 -81.98 -16.75 6.98
N GLN A 96 -82.44 -15.76 6.21
CA GLN A 96 -81.55 -14.84 5.48
C GLN A 96 -80.67 -14.03 6.44
N SER A 97 -81.25 -13.51 7.53
CA SER A 97 -80.48 -12.79 8.55
C SER A 97 -79.44 -13.68 9.23
N LEU A 98 -79.76 -14.95 9.50
CA LEU A 98 -78.81 -15.91 10.07
C LEU A 98 -77.63 -16.16 9.11
N LYS A 99 -77.93 -16.38 7.83
CA LYS A 99 -76.88 -16.55 6.80
C LYS A 99 -76.01 -15.30 6.68
N TYR A 100 -76.61 -14.10 6.73
CA TYR A 100 -75.89 -12.84 6.70
C TYR A 100 -74.90 -12.70 7.87
N PHE A 101 -75.32 -12.96 9.11
CA PHE A 101 -74.41 -12.84 10.25
C PHE A 101 -73.30 -13.89 10.23
N LYS A 102 -73.57 -15.10 9.74
CA LYS A 102 -72.52 -16.11 9.50
C LYS A 102 -71.51 -15.65 8.47
N PHE A 103 -71.97 -15.11 7.34
CA PHE A 103 -71.10 -14.52 6.32
C PHE A 103 -70.25 -13.38 6.88
N VAL A 104 -70.82 -12.49 7.71
CA VAL A 104 -70.06 -11.40 8.35
C VAL A 104 -68.96 -11.94 9.25
N GLN A 105 -69.25 -12.96 10.07
CA GLN A 105 -68.24 -13.60 10.91
C GLN A 105 -67.13 -14.25 10.06
N GLU A 106 -67.50 -14.99 9.01
CA GLU A 106 -66.54 -15.59 8.09
C GLU A 106 -65.65 -14.54 7.39
N CYS A 107 -66.21 -13.38 7.01
CA CYS A 107 -65.44 -12.26 6.50
C CYS A 107 -64.46 -11.71 7.54
N GLU A 108 -64.87 -11.53 8.79
CA GLU A 108 -64.00 -11.02 9.86
C GLU A 108 -62.83 -11.98 10.14
N GLU A 109 -63.10 -13.29 10.21
CA GLU A 109 -62.09 -14.33 10.39
C GLU A 109 -61.09 -14.40 9.21
N VAL A 110 -61.58 -14.20 7.98
CA VAL A 110 -60.71 -14.15 6.79
C VAL A 110 -59.91 -12.85 6.76
N GLN A 111 -60.52 -11.71 7.13
CA GLN A 111 -59.85 -10.42 7.15
C GLN A 111 -58.71 -10.39 8.17
N GLU A 112 -58.92 -10.92 9.37
CA GLU A 112 -57.88 -11.06 10.40
C GLU A 112 -56.74 -11.95 9.89
N TRP A 113 -57.07 -13.10 9.31
CA TRP A 113 -56.08 -14.00 8.73
C TRP A 113 -55.27 -13.35 7.59
N ILE A 114 -55.91 -12.64 6.66
CA ILE A 114 -55.22 -11.89 5.59
C ILE A 114 -54.28 -10.85 6.21
N SER A 115 -54.70 -10.15 7.27
CA SER A 115 -53.88 -9.15 7.96
C SER A 115 -52.61 -9.76 8.58
N GLU A 116 -52.71 -10.95 9.16
CA GLU A 116 -51.53 -11.69 9.67
C GLU A 116 -50.59 -12.11 8.54
N GLN A 117 -51.11 -12.58 7.41
CA GLN A 117 -50.29 -12.96 6.27
C GLN A 117 -49.62 -11.75 5.62
N MET A 118 -50.30 -10.60 5.55
CA MET A 118 -49.72 -9.35 5.06
C MET A 118 -48.52 -8.92 5.91
N ALA A 119 -48.55 -9.10 7.23
CA ALA A 119 -47.41 -8.77 8.09
C ALA A 119 -46.17 -9.64 7.77
N THR A 120 -46.38 -10.90 7.39
CA THR A 120 -45.28 -11.80 6.97
C THR A 120 -44.77 -11.44 5.57
N ALA A 121 -45.67 -11.13 4.63
CA ALA A 121 -45.30 -10.69 3.28
C ALA A 121 -44.61 -9.31 3.29
N ALA A 122 -44.91 -8.43 4.24
CA ALA A 122 -44.28 -7.12 4.41
C ALA A 122 -42.91 -7.15 5.12
N SER A 123 -42.37 -8.32 5.46
CA SER A 123 -41.06 -8.41 6.13
C SER A 123 -39.95 -7.79 5.25
N GLU A 124 -39.03 -7.05 5.88
CA GLU A 124 -37.86 -6.44 5.23
C GLU A 124 -36.54 -7.17 5.59
N GLU A 125 -36.63 -8.42 6.04
CA GLU A 125 -35.43 -9.22 6.33
C GLU A 125 -34.85 -9.83 5.05
N TYR A 126 -33.64 -9.45 4.65
CA TYR A 126 -33.04 -9.87 3.35
C TYR A 126 -31.86 -10.84 3.49
N GLY A 127 -31.60 -11.35 4.70
CA GLY A 127 -30.46 -12.20 4.97
C GLY A 127 -29.16 -11.42 5.19
N LEU A 128 -28.18 -12.11 5.77
CA LEU A 128 -26.84 -11.55 6.05
C LEU A 128 -25.79 -12.03 5.02
N ASP A 129 -26.08 -13.17 4.38
CA ASP A 129 -25.26 -13.87 3.41
C ASP A 129 -26.16 -14.72 2.50
N VAL A 130 -25.55 -15.42 1.53
CA VAL A 130 -26.24 -16.27 0.55
C VAL A 130 -27.01 -17.40 1.22
N GLU A 131 -26.42 -18.04 2.22
CA GLU A 131 -27.02 -19.18 2.92
C GLU A 131 -28.25 -18.76 3.76
N HIS A 132 -28.18 -17.59 4.40
CA HIS A 132 -29.29 -17.06 5.18
C HIS A 132 -30.45 -16.65 4.27
N VAL A 133 -30.20 -15.96 3.14
CA VAL A 133 -31.28 -15.59 2.21
C VAL A 133 -31.90 -16.80 1.53
N GLU A 134 -31.14 -17.87 1.25
CA GLU A 134 -31.69 -19.14 0.76
C GLU A 134 -32.62 -19.80 1.80
N THR A 135 -32.28 -19.70 3.08
CA THR A 135 -33.16 -20.17 4.16
C THR A 135 -34.46 -19.36 4.23
N LEU A 136 -34.36 -18.03 4.06
CA LEU A 136 -35.53 -17.14 4.02
C LEU A 136 -36.40 -17.42 2.79
N GLN A 137 -35.80 -17.65 1.62
CA GLN A 137 -36.53 -18.04 0.41
C GLN A 137 -37.28 -19.35 0.60
N GLN A 138 -36.63 -20.37 1.16
CA GLN A 138 -37.28 -21.66 1.42
C GLN A 138 -38.45 -21.53 2.41
N ALA A 139 -38.29 -20.70 3.45
CA ALA A 139 -39.37 -20.39 4.38
C ALA A 139 -40.53 -19.65 3.68
N PHE A 140 -40.21 -18.72 2.79
CA PHE A 140 -41.20 -17.96 2.04
C PHE A 140 -41.93 -18.79 0.98
N ASP A 141 -41.27 -19.74 0.32
CA ASP A 141 -41.91 -20.69 -0.60
C ASP A 141 -42.93 -21.59 0.14
N ASN A 142 -42.63 -21.97 1.38
CA ASN A 142 -43.59 -22.67 2.24
C ASN A 142 -44.78 -21.76 2.57
N PHE A 143 -44.55 -20.47 2.85
CA PHE A 143 -45.61 -19.47 3.03
C PHE A 143 -46.47 -19.33 1.78
N LEU A 144 -45.89 -19.22 0.58
CA LEU A 144 -46.62 -19.14 -0.69
C LEU A 144 -47.47 -20.39 -0.95
N THR A 145 -46.94 -21.56 -0.63
CA THR A 145 -47.69 -22.83 -0.73
C THR A 145 -48.91 -22.83 0.21
N GLN A 146 -48.74 -22.33 1.43
CA GLN A 146 -49.85 -22.17 2.38
C GLN A 146 -50.86 -21.12 1.92
N LEU A 147 -50.39 -20.02 1.34
CA LEU A 147 -51.24 -18.97 0.78
C LEU A 147 -52.13 -19.53 -0.34
N HIS A 148 -51.54 -20.23 -1.30
CA HIS A 148 -52.26 -20.88 -2.40
C HIS A 148 -53.27 -21.93 -1.89
N ALA A 149 -52.91 -22.73 -0.88
CA ALA A 149 -53.82 -23.71 -0.28
C ALA A 149 -55.07 -23.07 0.38
N ASN A 150 -54.98 -21.81 0.79
CA ASN A 150 -56.09 -21.07 1.41
C ASN A 150 -56.91 -20.23 0.42
N GLU A 151 -56.55 -20.21 -0.87
CA GLU A 151 -57.31 -19.46 -1.89
C GLU A 151 -58.78 -19.88 -1.95
N GLY A 152 -59.05 -21.18 -1.86
CA GLY A 152 -60.41 -21.72 -1.83
C GLY A 152 -61.25 -21.23 -0.62
N ARG A 153 -60.61 -20.85 0.50
CA ARG A 153 -61.31 -20.26 1.66
C ARG A 153 -61.82 -18.86 1.32
N ILE A 154 -61.03 -18.07 0.59
CA ILE A 154 -61.41 -16.72 0.14
C ILE A 154 -62.56 -16.81 -0.88
N GLU A 155 -62.44 -17.73 -1.83
CA GLU A 155 -63.48 -18.00 -2.82
C GLU A 155 -64.80 -18.43 -2.16
N ALA A 156 -64.74 -19.33 -1.17
CA ALA A 156 -65.91 -19.80 -0.44
C ALA A 156 -66.65 -18.67 0.29
N VAL A 157 -65.93 -17.76 0.96
CA VAL A 157 -66.55 -16.59 1.62
C VAL A 157 -67.18 -15.65 0.60
N CYS A 158 -66.51 -15.41 -0.54
CA CYS A 158 -67.09 -14.61 -1.62
C CYS A 158 -68.36 -15.26 -2.19
N GLU A 159 -68.36 -16.57 -2.39
CA GLU A 159 -69.50 -17.34 -2.89
C GLU A 159 -70.69 -17.32 -1.90
N ALA A 160 -70.43 -17.46 -0.60
CA ALA A 160 -71.45 -17.30 0.44
C ALA A 160 -72.11 -15.91 0.39
N GLY A 161 -71.32 -14.87 0.10
CA GLY A 161 -71.82 -13.52 -0.17
C GLY A 161 -72.68 -13.44 -1.43
N HIS A 162 -72.27 -14.05 -2.55
CA HIS A 162 -73.06 -14.05 -3.79
C HIS A 162 -74.40 -14.75 -3.63
N VAL A 163 -74.44 -15.89 -2.92
CA VAL A 163 -75.70 -16.59 -2.59
C VAL A 163 -76.65 -15.67 -1.80
N LEU A 164 -76.14 -14.86 -0.87
CA LEU A 164 -76.94 -13.87 -0.13
C LEU A 164 -77.50 -12.76 -1.04
N LEU A 165 -76.78 -12.38 -2.10
CA LEU A 165 -77.25 -11.40 -3.08
C LEU A 165 -78.35 -11.97 -3.97
N GLU A 166 -78.23 -13.24 -4.39
CA GLU A 166 -79.27 -13.95 -5.16
C GLU A 166 -80.58 -14.11 -4.37
N GLU A 167 -80.49 -14.28 -3.04
CA GLU A 167 -81.66 -14.38 -2.14
C GLU A 167 -82.36 -13.03 -1.88
N ASN A 168 -81.87 -11.92 -2.46
CA ASN A 168 -82.40 -10.55 -2.32
C ASN A 168 -82.53 -10.11 -0.84
N THR A 169 -81.46 -10.36 -0.08
CA THR A 169 -81.36 -10.05 1.35
C THR A 169 -81.38 -8.51 1.56
N PRO A 170 -82.04 -7.98 2.61
CA PRO A 170 -82.13 -6.53 2.84
C PRO A 170 -80.77 -5.81 2.96
N GLU A 171 -79.74 -6.53 3.38
CA GLU A 171 -78.36 -6.06 3.56
C GLU A 171 -77.48 -6.17 2.31
N ALA A 172 -78.07 -6.35 1.11
CA ALA A 172 -77.34 -6.60 -0.15
C ALA A 172 -76.17 -5.63 -0.42
N ASP A 173 -76.34 -4.33 -0.17
CA ASP A 173 -75.27 -3.35 -0.40
C ASP A 173 -74.06 -3.57 0.55
N LYS A 174 -74.33 -3.98 1.80
CA LYS A 174 -73.27 -4.30 2.76
C LYS A 174 -72.55 -5.60 2.41
N VAL A 175 -73.30 -6.59 1.91
CA VAL A 175 -72.73 -7.86 1.43
C VAL A 175 -71.80 -7.60 0.24
N LYS A 176 -72.23 -6.80 -0.74
CA LYS A 176 -71.37 -6.40 -1.87
C LYS A 176 -70.09 -5.74 -1.41
N GLN A 177 -70.20 -4.74 -0.52
CA GLN A 177 -69.03 -4.05 0.02
C GLN A 177 -68.06 -5.01 0.69
N ARG A 178 -68.56 -5.94 1.53
CA ARG A 178 -67.71 -6.94 2.20
C ARG A 178 -67.00 -7.88 1.22
N ILE A 179 -67.68 -8.32 0.15
CA ILE A 179 -67.04 -9.14 -0.91
C ILE A 179 -65.94 -8.33 -1.60
N GLU A 180 -66.20 -7.08 -1.93
CA GLU A 180 -65.21 -6.18 -2.56
C GLU A 180 -64.01 -5.95 -1.63
N ASP A 181 -64.23 -5.69 -0.34
CA ASP A 181 -63.17 -5.50 0.65
C ASP A 181 -62.28 -6.75 0.78
N ILE A 182 -62.87 -7.95 0.90
CA ILE A 182 -62.12 -9.21 1.04
C ILE A 182 -61.32 -9.52 -0.23
N ARG A 183 -61.89 -9.27 -1.42
CA ARG A 183 -61.18 -9.44 -2.69
C ARG A 183 -60.02 -8.45 -2.82
N GLY A 184 -60.24 -7.18 -2.49
CA GLY A 184 -59.19 -6.16 -2.51
C GLY A 184 -58.02 -6.54 -1.59
N LEU A 185 -58.31 -6.91 -0.35
CA LEU A 185 -57.27 -7.34 0.60
C LEU A 185 -56.52 -8.59 0.14
N TRP A 186 -57.20 -9.52 -0.54
CA TRP A 186 -56.59 -10.72 -1.09
C TRP A 186 -55.66 -10.41 -2.26
N ASP A 187 -56.08 -9.52 -3.15
CA ASP A 187 -55.26 -9.05 -4.27
C ASP A 187 -54.04 -8.28 -3.77
N ASP A 188 -54.21 -7.37 -2.80
CA ASP A 188 -53.11 -6.64 -2.14
C ASP A 188 -52.09 -7.60 -1.50
N LEU A 189 -52.55 -8.64 -0.81
CA LEU A 189 -51.68 -9.66 -0.22
C LEU A 189 -50.91 -10.44 -1.29
N LYS A 190 -51.54 -10.78 -2.42
CA LYS A 190 -50.86 -11.45 -3.53
C LYS A 190 -49.78 -10.57 -4.15
N GLU A 191 -50.08 -9.29 -4.40
CA GLU A 191 -49.11 -8.34 -4.92
C GLU A 191 -47.91 -8.18 -3.98
N LEU A 192 -48.18 -8.03 -2.68
CA LEU A 192 -47.14 -7.93 -1.66
C LEU A 192 -46.29 -9.21 -1.58
N ALA A 193 -46.91 -10.39 -1.69
CA ALA A 193 -46.21 -11.67 -1.69
C ALA A 193 -45.28 -11.82 -2.91
N ILE A 194 -45.73 -11.38 -4.10
CA ILE A 194 -44.90 -11.36 -5.31
C ILE A 194 -43.72 -10.40 -5.14
N ALA A 195 -43.98 -9.17 -4.68
CA ALA A 195 -42.93 -8.18 -4.44
C ALA A 195 -41.88 -8.69 -3.45
N ARG A 196 -42.30 -9.36 -2.38
CA ARG A 196 -41.40 -9.97 -1.39
C ARG A 196 -40.58 -11.12 -1.98
N GLN A 197 -41.17 -11.97 -2.81
CA GLN A 197 -40.46 -13.05 -3.50
C GLN A 197 -39.37 -12.50 -4.43
N GLU A 198 -39.71 -11.48 -5.23
CA GLU A 198 -38.76 -10.79 -6.10
C GLU A 198 -37.64 -10.10 -5.31
N ALA A 199 -37.96 -9.45 -4.19
CA ALA A 199 -36.99 -8.80 -3.32
C ALA A 199 -36.01 -9.82 -2.69
N LEU A 200 -36.48 -10.98 -2.23
CA LEU A 200 -35.61 -12.05 -1.73
C LEU A 200 -34.72 -12.62 -2.85
N ALA A 201 -35.24 -12.77 -4.07
CA ALA A 201 -34.45 -13.18 -5.23
C ALA A 201 -33.39 -12.13 -5.64
N GLY A 202 -33.70 -10.84 -5.50
CA GLY A 202 -32.74 -9.75 -5.69
C GLY A 202 -31.65 -9.74 -4.63
N ALA A 203 -32.03 -9.85 -3.36
CA ALA A 203 -31.10 -9.93 -2.23
C ALA A 203 -30.11 -11.10 -2.39
N ARG A 204 -30.57 -12.27 -2.84
CA ARG A 204 -29.70 -13.41 -3.14
C ARG A 204 -28.65 -13.09 -4.19
N GLN A 205 -29.03 -12.41 -5.28
CA GLN A 205 -28.08 -12.02 -6.33
C GLN A 205 -27.05 -11.01 -5.83
N VAL A 206 -27.45 -10.05 -4.97
CA VAL A 206 -26.53 -9.08 -4.36
C VAL A 206 -25.53 -9.80 -3.44
N HIS A 207 -25.99 -10.72 -2.59
CA HIS A 207 -25.10 -11.51 -1.73
C HIS A 207 -24.15 -12.43 -2.53
N GLU A 208 -24.59 -13.00 -3.65
CA GLU A 208 -23.72 -13.78 -4.55
C GLU A 208 -22.64 -12.93 -5.21
N PHE A 209 -22.98 -11.69 -5.56
CA PHE A 209 -22.03 -10.69 -6.04
C PHE A 209 -21.02 -10.33 -4.95
N ASP A 210 -21.49 -10.04 -3.72
CA ASP A 210 -20.62 -9.68 -2.60
C ASP A 210 -19.61 -10.78 -2.29
N ARG A 211 -20.04 -12.04 -2.25
CA ARG A 211 -19.16 -13.20 -2.09
C ARG A 211 -18.11 -13.26 -3.20
N SER A 212 -18.52 -13.08 -4.45
CA SER A 212 -17.60 -13.11 -5.61
C SER A 212 -16.59 -11.96 -5.59
N ALA A 213 -17.00 -10.79 -5.12
CA ALA A 213 -16.14 -9.64 -4.92
C ALA A 213 -15.13 -9.89 -3.78
N GLU A 214 -15.55 -10.48 -2.66
CA GLU A 214 -14.69 -10.84 -1.54
C GLU A 214 -13.66 -11.92 -1.89
N GLU A 215 -14.08 -12.94 -2.64
CA GLU A 215 -13.16 -13.96 -3.18
C GLU A 215 -12.11 -13.31 -4.09
N THR A 216 -12.52 -12.36 -4.94
CA THR A 216 -11.59 -11.62 -5.81
C THR A 216 -10.64 -10.73 -5.01
N LEU A 217 -11.12 -10.04 -3.98
CA LEU A 217 -10.29 -9.25 -3.05
C LEU A 217 -9.27 -10.12 -2.32
N ALA A 218 -9.69 -11.30 -1.83
CA ALA A 218 -8.81 -12.25 -1.18
C ALA A 218 -7.73 -12.76 -2.15
N TRP A 219 -8.10 -13.02 -3.40
CA TRP A 219 -7.16 -13.43 -4.44
C TRP A 219 -6.14 -12.32 -4.76
N VAL A 220 -6.59 -11.07 -4.88
CA VAL A 220 -5.71 -9.90 -5.04
C VAL A 220 -4.73 -9.78 -3.86
N ALA A 221 -5.21 -9.90 -2.63
CA ALA A 221 -4.36 -9.84 -1.44
C ALA A 221 -3.33 -10.98 -1.38
N GLU A 222 -3.70 -12.20 -1.79
CA GLU A 222 -2.77 -13.33 -1.93
C GLU A 222 -1.65 -12.99 -2.93
N LYS A 223 -2.01 -12.44 -4.09
CA LYS A 223 -1.02 -12.07 -5.11
C LYS A 223 -0.17 -10.89 -4.69
N GLU A 224 -0.71 -9.94 -3.93
CA GLU A 224 0.09 -8.86 -3.33
C GLU A 224 1.15 -9.41 -2.38
N ALA A 225 0.79 -10.36 -1.51
CA ALA A 225 1.74 -11.03 -0.63
C ALA A 225 2.80 -11.83 -1.42
N ALA A 226 2.38 -12.53 -2.48
CA ALA A 226 3.30 -13.26 -3.35
C ALA A 226 4.28 -12.32 -4.08
N LEU A 227 3.81 -11.16 -4.55
CA LEU A 227 4.62 -10.15 -5.23
C LEU A 227 5.81 -9.68 -4.36
N GLN A 228 5.60 -9.53 -3.05
CA GLN A 228 6.65 -9.09 -2.11
C GLN A 228 7.79 -10.10 -1.97
N LEU A 229 7.56 -11.38 -2.26
CA LEU A 229 8.54 -12.45 -2.12
C LEU A 229 9.34 -12.70 -3.40
N LEU A 230 8.94 -12.11 -4.53
CA LEU A 230 9.58 -12.35 -5.83
C LEU A 230 11.03 -11.87 -5.84
N ARG A 231 11.90 -12.68 -6.44
CA ARG A 231 13.33 -12.41 -6.58
C ARG A 231 13.83 -12.43 -8.02
N ALA A 232 13.01 -12.90 -8.95
CA ALA A 232 13.40 -13.11 -10.34
C ALA A 232 12.26 -12.82 -11.32
N LEU A 233 12.63 -12.33 -12.51
CA LEU A 233 11.69 -11.95 -13.57
C LEU A 233 10.79 -13.12 -14.03
N HIS A 234 11.29 -14.36 -14.04
CA HIS A 234 10.47 -15.51 -14.43
C HIS A 234 9.30 -15.77 -13.45
N GLN A 235 9.46 -15.45 -12.17
CA GLN A 235 8.42 -15.63 -11.15
C GLN A 235 7.32 -14.59 -11.35
N LEU A 236 7.70 -13.35 -11.69
CA LEU A 236 6.77 -12.28 -12.04
C LEU A 236 5.94 -12.60 -13.29
N ARG A 237 6.50 -13.32 -14.26
CA ARG A 237 5.74 -13.78 -15.46
C ARG A 237 4.59 -14.72 -15.08
N ALA A 238 4.76 -15.56 -14.08
CA ALA A 238 3.67 -16.41 -13.59
C ALA A 238 2.57 -15.56 -12.94
N LEU A 239 2.94 -14.62 -12.08
CA LEU A 239 1.99 -13.68 -11.43
C LEU A 239 1.24 -12.81 -12.45
N ARG A 240 1.83 -12.50 -13.60
CA ARG A 240 1.14 -11.80 -14.70
C ARG A 240 -0.01 -12.60 -15.32
N ALA A 241 0.12 -13.91 -15.41
CA ALA A 241 -0.98 -14.75 -15.87
C ALA A 241 -2.14 -14.71 -14.87
N ASP A 242 -1.82 -14.76 -13.57
CA ASP A 242 -2.81 -14.59 -12.50
C ASP A 242 -3.47 -13.20 -12.56
N LEU A 243 -2.70 -12.13 -12.76
CA LEU A 243 -3.23 -10.76 -12.94
C LEU A 243 -4.22 -10.65 -14.11
N HIS A 244 -3.94 -11.32 -15.23
CA HIS A 244 -4.87 -11.35 -16.35
C HIS A 244 -6.20 -12.01 -15.95
N ALA A 245 -6.14 -13.15 -15.27
CA ALA A 245 -7.32 -13.85 -14.83
C ALA A 245 -8.13 -13.05 -13.79
N ILE A 246 -7.46 -12.33 -12.88
CA ILE A 246 -8.10 -11.41 -11.93
C ILE A 246 -8.78 -10.26 -12.70
N ARG A 247 -8.15 -9.72 -13.74
CA ARG A 247 -8.74 -8.66 -14.57
C ARG A 247 -9.99 -9.15 -15.30
N ASP A 248 -9.96 -10.36 -15.85
CA ASP A 248 -11.13 -10.96 -16.49
C ASP A 248 -12.29 -11.13 -15.48
N GLN A 249 -11.97 -11.56 -14.25
CA GLN A 249 -12.96 -11.67 -13.16
C GLN A 249 -13.51 -10.30 -12.73
N HIS A 250 -12.65 -9.27 -12.64
CA HIS A 250 -13.07 -7.89 -12.37
C HIS A 250 -13.99 -7.34 -13.47
N GLN A 251 -13.74 -7.65 -14.75
CA GLN A 251 -14.64 -7.28 -15.85
C GLN A 251 -16.00 -7.98 -15.73
N HIS A 252 -16.02 -9.25 -15.32
CA HIS A 252 -17.26 -9.96 -15.05
C HIS A 252 -18.04 -9.31 -13.89
N LEU A 253 -17.37 -9.00 -12.79
CA LEU A 253 -17.98 -8.26 -11.66
C LEU A 253 -18.49 -6.88 -12.09
N THR A 254 -17.78 -6.17 -12.97
CA THR A 254 -18.22 -4.87 -13.50
C THR A 254 -19.54 -4.99 -14.27
N GLN A 255 -19.65 -5.97 -15.16
CA GLN A 255 -20.89 -6.21 -15.92
C GLN A 255 -22.05 -6.62 -15.01
N GLU A 256 -21.76 -7.45 -14.01
CA GLU A 256 -22.77 -7.91 -13.06
C GLU A 256 -23.24 -6.77 -12.15
N ALA A 257 -22.33 -5.90 -11.70
CA ALA A 257 -22.65 -4.70 -10.93
C ALA A 257 -23.54 -3.72 -11.71
N GLU A 258 -23.27 -3.52 -13.00
CA GLU A 258 -24.12 -2.70 -13.87
C GLU A 258 -25.53 -3.29 -14.02
N ARG A 259 -25.61 -4.62 -14.21
CA ARG A 259 -26.89 -5.34 -14.31
C ARG A 259 -27.68 -5.24 -13.01
N LEU A 260 -27.05 -5.51 -11.87
CA LEU A 260 -27.67 -5.44 -10.54
C LEU A 260 -28.08 -4.01 -10.19
N GLY A 261 -27.24 -3.02 -10.47
CA GLY A 261 -27.56 -1.61 -10.24
C GLY A 261 -28.70 -1.09 -11.11
N GLY A 262 -28.95 -1.71 -12.28
CA GLY A 262 -30.11 -1.44 -13.12
C GLY A 262 -31.38 -2.14 -12.64
N ALA A 263 -31.27 -3.39 -12.15
CA ALA A 263 -32.39 -4.19 -11.68
C ALA A 263 -32.87 -3.80 -10.26
N PHE A 264 -31.94 -3.42 -9.37
CA PHE A 264 -32.19 -3.14 -7.95
C PHE A 264 -31.59 -1.78 -7.56
N PRO A 265 -32.31 -0.67 -7.80
CA PRO A 265 -31.81 0.68 -7.55
C PRO A 265 -31.36 0.94 -6.10
N ASP A 266 -32.03 0.34 -5.12
CA ASP A 266 -31.73 0.52 -3.69
C ASP A 266 -30.40 -0.13 -3.28
N ALA A 267 -30.01 -1.23 -3.94
CA ALA A 267 -28.74 -1.91 -3.69
C ALA A 267 -27.58 -1.34 -4.52
N LYS A 268 -27.87 -0.44 -5.47
CA LYS A 268 -26.88 0.07 -6.44
C LYS A 268 -25.67 0.72 -5.76
N GLU A 269 -25.89 1.54 -4.74
CA GLU A 269 -24.79 2.24 -4.04
C GLU A 269 -23.84 1.23 -3.38
N HIS A 270 -24.39 0.21 -2.72
CA HIS A 270 -23.61 -0.86 -2.08
C HIS A 270 -22.78 -1.65 -3.10
N VAL A 271 -23.42 -2.12 -4.17
CA VAL A 271 -22.79 -2.92 -5.22
C VAL A 271 -21.65 -2.14 -5.90
N LEU A 272 -21.87 -0.84 -6.17
CA LEU A 272 -20.84 0.01 -6.77
C LEU A 272 -19.67 0.27 -5.81
N ALA A 273 -19.94 0.52 -4.52
CA ALA A 273 -18.87 0.70 -3.53
C ALA A 273 -18.00 -0.56 -3.41
N LYS A 274 -18.61 -1.75 -3.39
CA LYS A 274 -17.87 -3.02 -3.34
C LYS A 274 -17.06 -3.27 -4.63
N LEU A 275 -17.58 -2.88 -5.80
CA LEU A 275 -16.83 -2.94 -7.06
C LEU A 275 -15.64 -1.96 -7.04
N GLU A 276 -15.81 -0.77 -6.47
CA GLU A 276 -14.74 0.23 -6.32
C GLU A 276 -13.59 -0.34 -5.46
N ASP A 277 -13.89 -1.00 -4.34
CA ASP A 277 -12.89 -1.67 -3.49
C ASP A 277 -12.04 -2.69 -4.28
N VAL A 278 -12.69 -3.52 -5.11
CA VAL A 278 -12.00 -4.51 -5.98
C VAL A 278 -11.14 -3.78 -7.02
N THR A 279 -11.68 -2.72 -7.62
CA THR A 279 -11.02 -1.93 -8.67
C THR A 279 -9.74 -1.28 -8.14
N ASP A 280 -9.82 -0.62 -7.00
CA ASP A 280 -8.70 0.06 -6.36
C ASP A 280 -7.61 -0.92 -5.92
N SER A 281 -8.02 -2.06 -5.33
CA SER A 281 -7.09 -3.11 -4.92
C SER A 281 -6.35 -3.72 -6.10
N LEU A 282 -7.05 -3.99 -7.21
CA LEU A 282 -6.44 -4.49 -8.45
C LEU A 282 -5.49 -3.46 -9.06
N ALA A 283 -5.90 -2.19 -9.15
CA ALA A 283 -5.06 -1.12 -9.70
C ALA A 283 -3.75 -0.97 -8.90
N ALA A 284 -3.84 -0.99 -7.57
CA ALA A 284 -2.67 -0.93 -6.69
C ALA A 284 -1.74 -2.13 -6.88
N LEU A 285 -2.29 -3.33 -7.07
CA LEU A 285 -1.49 -4.53 -7.35
C LEU A 285 -0.80 -4.45 -8.72
N GLU A 286 -1.49 -3.97 -9.75
CA GLU A 286 -0.92 -3.78 -11.09
C GLU A 286 0.23 -2.78 -11.10
N GLU A 287 0.06 -1.64 -10.42
CA GLU A 287 1.11 -0.62 -10.28
C GLU A 287 2.35 -1.19 -9.56
N ARG A 288 2.14 -1.89 -8.45
CA ARG A 288 3.24 -2.53 -7.70
C ARG A 288 3.93 -3.61 -8.51
N ALA A 289 3.19 -4.40 -9.28
CA ALA A 289 3.75 -5.42 -10.15
C ALA A 289 4.64 -4.81 -11.24
N ALA A 290 4.20 -3.70 -11.86
CA ALA A 290 4.99 -2.96 -12.84
C ALA A 290 6.25 -2.34 -12.21
N HIS A 291 6.12 -1.77 -11.00
CA HIS A 291 7.28 -1.24 -10.27
C HIS A 291 8.31 -2.35 -9.95
N ASN A 292 7.85 -3.51 -9.47
CA ASN A 292 8.73 -4.64 -9.15
C ASN A 292 9.40 -5.20 -10.41
N GLU A 293 8.69 -5.27 -11.54
CA GLU A 293 9.32 -5.64 -12.82
C GLU A 293 10.52 -4.75 -13.13
N HIS A 294 10.32 -3.43 -13.07
CA HIS A 294 11.37 -2.48 -13.36
C HIS A 294 12.56 -2.64 -12.40
N GLN A 295 12.31 -2.84 -11.10
CA GLN A 295 13.37 -3.09 -10.12
C GLN A 295 14.13 -4.39 -10.39
N LEU A 296 13.44 -5.46 -10.79
CA LEU A 296 14.06 -6.74 -11.12
C LEU A 296 14.87 -6.68 -12.43
N GLU A 297 14.40 -5.92 -13.43
CA GLU A 297 15.18 -5.67 -14.66
C GLU A 297 16.47 -4.88 -14.37
N LEU A 298 16.38 -3.86 -13.53
CA LEU A 298 17.54 -3.09 -13.06
C LEU A 298 18.51 -3.97 -12.25
N ALA A 299 18.00 -4.88 -11.41
CA ALA A 299 18.81 -5.83 -10.67
C ALA A 299 19.54 -6.82 -11.59
N ASP A 300 18.89 -7.31 -12.65
CA ASP A 300 19.50 -8.20 -13.65
C ASP A 300 20.64 -7.50 -14.40
N GLN A 301 20.46 -6.23 -14.78
CA GLN A 301 21.53 -5.42 -15.39
C GLN A 301 22.72 -5.23 -14.44
N LEU A 302 22.45 -5.01 -13.14
CA LEU A 302 23.51 -4.90 -12.12
C LEU A 302 24.31 -6.18 -11.92
N GLN A 303 23.69 -7.36 -12.11
CA GLN A 303 24.38 -8.62 -11.95
C GLN A 303 25.56 -8.74 -12.92
N ALA A 304 25.34 -8.41 -14.21
CA ALA A 304 26.40 -8.39 -15.21
C ALA A 304 27.52 -7.38 -14.85
N TYR A 305 27.14 -6.21 -14.32
CA TYR A 305 28.10 -5.21 -13.85
C TYR A 305 28.94 -5.74 -12.66
N PHE A 306 28.31 -6.46 -11.73
CA PHE A 306 28.99 -7.06 -10.58
C PHE A 306 29.89 -8.25 -10.96
N ASP A 307 29.52 -9.03 -11.97
CA ASP A 307 30.39 -10.07 -12.52
C ASP A 307 31.65 -9.43 -13.11
N LYS A 308 31.52 -8.29 -13.81
CA LYS A 308 32.68 -7.55 -14.33
C LYS A 308 33.58 -7.03 -13.21
N TYR A 309 33.01 -6.53 -12.12
CA TYR A 309 33.76 -6.14 -10.92
C TYR A 309 34.57 -7.30 -10.34
N GLN A 310 33.98 -8.50 -10.26
CA GLN A 310 34.65 -9.70 -9.75
C GLN A 310 35.81 -10.11 -10.68
N GLU A 311 35.60 -10.11 -12.00
CA GLU A 311 36.65 -10.39 -13.00
C GLU A 311 37.85 -9.44 -12.84
N LEU A 312 37.60 -8.12 -12.79
CA LEU A 312 38.65 -7.12 -12.68
C LEU A 312 39.39 -7.19 -11.34
N THR A 313 38.67 -7.49 -10.25
CA THR A 313 39.26 -7.68 -8.92
C THR A 313 40.16 -8.91 -8.89
N ALA A 314 39.70 -10.04 -9.46
CA ALA A 314 40.48 -11.27 -9.56
C ALA A 314 41.76 -11.06 -10.36
N TRP A 315 41.64 -10.44 -11.55
CA TRP A 315 42.79 -10.12 -12.40
C TRP A 315 43.79 -9.18 -11.70
N THR A 316 43.29 -8.17 -10.95
CA THR A 316 44.16 -7.26 -10.19
C THR A 316 44.96 -8.01 -9.12
N ASN A 317 44.31 -8.93 -8.40
CA ASN A 317 44.95 -9.72 -7.35
C ASN A 317 45.97 -10.71 -7.92
N GLU A 318 45.65 -11.37 -9.03
CA GLU A 318 46.55 -12.28 -9.74
C GLU A 318 47.80 -11.54 -10.25
N THR A 319 47.60 -10.39 -10.89
CA THR A 319 48.70 -9.55 -11.39
C THR A 319 49.55 -9.03 -10.23
N LEU A 320 48.92 -8.61 -9.13
CA LEU A 320 49.64 -8.20 -7.94
C LEU A 320 50.52 -9.34 -7.39
N ALA A 321 49.99 -10.56 -7.32
CA ALA A 321 50.75 -11.73 -6.89
C ALA A 321 51.94 -12.04 -7.81
N ARG A 322 51.77 -11.90 -9.14
CA ARG A 322 52.88 -12.04 -10.12
C ARG A 322 53.96 -10.99 -9.91
N VAL A 323 53.59 -9.73 -9.65
CA VAL A 323 54.55 -8.63 -9.40
C VAL A 323 55.25 -8.78 -8.05
N THR A 324 54.57 -9.31 -7.03
CA THR A 324 55.14 -9.47 -5.69
C THR A 324 55.91 -10.78 -5.50
N ALA A 325 56.01 -11.63 -6.52
CA ALA A 325 56.78 -12.87 -6.48
C ALA A 325 58.22 -12.63 -5.96
N PRO A 326 58.74 -13.50 -5.06
CA PRO A 326 60.04 -13.32 -4.42
C PRO A 326 61.19 -13.78 -5.33
N ASP A 327 61.31 -13.18 -6.51
CA ASP A 327 62.32 -13.56 -7.51
C ASP A 327 63.41 -12.48 -7.63
N LEU A 328 64.64 -12.86 -7.32
CA LEU A 328 65.84 -12.07 -7.60
C LEU A 328 66.92 -13.01 -8.16
N SER A 329 67.57 -12.64 -9.25
CA SER A 329 68.54 -13.51 -9.92
C SER A 329 69.97 -13.33 -9.42
N ALA A 330 70.81 -14.34 -9.60
CA ALA A 330 72.25 -14.26 -9.28
C ALA A 330 73.10 -13.76 -10.46
N ASP A 331 72.60 -13.85 -11.69
CA ASP A 331 73.33 -13.46 -12.90
C ASP A 331 72.58 -12.43 -13.76
N VAL A 332 73.34 -11.77 -14.64
CA VAL A 332 72.87 -10.70 -15.52
C VAL A 332 71.78 -11.18 -16.47
N ALA A 333 71.96 -12.35 -17.10
CA ALA A 333 71.01 -12.85 -18.11
C ALA A 333 69.64 -13.17 -17.49
N ALA A 334 69.61 -13.72 -16.27
CA ALA A 334 68.40 -13.96 -15.52
C ALA A 334 67.76 -12.66 -15.01
N ALA A 335 68.56 -11.64 -14.67
CA ALA A 335 68.07 -10.31 -14.29
C ALA A 335 67.40 -9.60 -15.47
N GLU A 336 68.01 -9.65 -16.66
CA GLU A 336 67.44 -9.10 -17.90
C GLU A 336 66.10 -9.76 -18.24
N ARG A 337 65.98 -11.09 -18.05
CA ARG A 337 64.70 -11.81 -18.22
C ARG A 337 63.64 -11.41 -17.20
N LEU A 338 64.02 -11.09 -15.96
CA LEU A 338 63.09 -10.56 -14.96
C LEU A 338 62.57 -9.18 -15.36
N VAL A 339 63.46 -8.29 -15.82
CA VAL A 339 63.08 -6.96 -16.34
C VAL A 339 62.17 -7.08 -17.56
N ALA A 340 62.48 -7.98 -18.50
CA ALA A 340 61.64 -8.22 -19.67
C ALA A 340 60.22 -8.69 -19.27
N ARG A 341 60.12 -9.71 -18.40
CA ARG A 341 58.81 -10.18 -17.88
C ARG A 341 58.03 -9.08 -17.15
N HIS A 342 58.73 -8.21 -16.42
CA HIS A 342 58.10 -7.08 -15.72
C HIS A 342 57.55 -6.04 -16.70
N ARG A 343 58.21 -5.83 -17.84
CA ARG A 343 57.69 -4.99 -18.95
C ARG A 343 56.49 -5.64 -19.65
N ASP A 344 56.48 -6.97 -19.80
CA ASP A 344 55.32 -7.68 -20.34
C ASP A 344 54.08 -7.48 -19.46
N ILE A 345 54.24 -7.54 -18.13
CA ILE A 345 53.17 -7.22 -17.18
C ILE A 345 52.67 -5.77 -17.36
N ALA A 346 53.56 -4.82 -17.67
CA ALA A 346 53.16 -3.44 -17.95
C ALA A 346 52.25 -3.35 -19.18
N ALA A 347 52.62 -4.04 -20.27
CA ALA A 347 51.80 -4.11 -21.47
C ALA A 347 50.43 -4.78 -21.20
N GLU A 348 50.38 -5.82 -20.38
CA GLU A 348 49.12 -6.42 -19.92
C GLU A 348 48.28 -5.43 -19.11
N MET A 349 48.92 -4.64 -18.24
CA MET A 349 48.27 -3.61 -17.44
C MET A 349 47.69 -2.47 -18.27
N ASP A 350 48.40 -2.06 -19.34
CA ASP A 350 47.94 -1.03 -20.28
C ASP A 350 46.78 -1.55 -21.13
N ALA A 351 46.87 -2.78 -21.63
CA ALA A 351 45.80 -3.41 -22.40
C ALA A 351 44.50 -3.59 -21.60
N LYS A 352 44.60 -3.79 -20.28
CA LYS A 352 43.44 -3.89 -19.39
C LYS A 352 42.89 -2.54 -18.94
N ASP A 353 43.61 -1.43 -19.15
CA ASP A 353 43.21 -0.12 -18.62
C ASP A 353 41.85 0.33 -19.16
N GLU A 354 41.60 0.13 -20.45
CA GLU A 354 40.30 0.45 -21.08
C GLU A 354 39.14 -0.25 -20.37
N SER A 355 39.29 -1.53 -20.00
CA SER A 355 38.25 -2.27 -19.27
C SER A 355 37.95 -1.68 -17.89
N PHE A 356 38.95 -1.11 -17.19
CA PHE A 356 38.73 -0.40 -15.94
C PHE A 356 38.04 0.94 -16.18
N GLN A 357 38.46 1.71 -17.19
CA GLN A 357 37.84 3.00 -17.49
C GLN A 357 36.37 2.85 -17.88
N THR A 358 36.05 1.87 -18.72
CA THR A 358 34.66 1.55 -19.09
C THR A 358 33.84 1.17 -17.85
N PHE A 359 34.37 0.28 -17.00
CA PHE A 359 33.70 -0.11 -15.75
C PHE A 359 33.42 1.11 -14.84
N TYR A 360 34.40 2.01 -14.67
CA TYR A 360 34.19 3.23 -13.87
C TYR A 360 33.18 4.18 -14.49
N ALA A 361 33.24 4.40 -15.81
CA ALA A 361 32.32 5.29 -16.52
C ALA A 361 30.87 4.77 -16.45
N ASP A 362 30.67 3.47 -16.65
CA ASP A 362 29.37 2.82 -16.55
C ASP A 362 28.83 2.90 -15.12
N GLY A 363 29.67 2.64 -14.12
CA GLY A 363 29.31 2.77 -12.71
C GLY A 363 28.95 4.20 -12.29
N GLU A 364 29.75 5.20 -12.70
CA GLU A 364 29.47 6.62 -12.45
C GLU A 364 28.22 7.10 -13.20
N LYS A 365 27.86 6.48 -14.32
CA LYS A 365 26.58 6.70 -15.00
C LYS A 365 25.42 6.16 -14.17
N LEU A 366 25.50 4.91 -13.69
CA LEU A 366 24.47 4.29 -12.83
C LEU A 366 24.23 5.11 -11.55
N VAL A 367 25.30 5.65 -10.93
CA VAL A 367 25.19 6.51 -9.75
C VAL A 367 24.52 7.85 -10.09
N ARG A 368 24.89 8.48 -11.21
CA ARG A 368 24.27 9.76 -11.65
C ARG A 368 22.79 9.61 -11.98
N GLU A 369 22.39 8.46 -12.52
CA GLU A 369 20.99 8.14 -12.83
C GLU A 369 20.17 7.79 -11.57
N GLY A 370 20.79 7.74 -10.39
CA GLY A 370 20.09 7.53 -9.13
C GLY A 370 19.61 6.10 -8.93
N HIS A 371 20.35 5.12 -9.46
CA HIS A 371 20.01 3.71 -9.32
C HIS A 371 19.84 3.29 -7.85
N PHE A 372 18.91 2.38 -7.55
CA PHE A 372 18.58 1.99 -6.17
C PHE A 372 19.76 1.38 -5.37
N MET A 373 20.83 0.93 -6.04
CA MET A 373 22.06 0.39 -5.44
C MET A 373 23.27 1.30 -5.65
N SER A 374 23.07 2.60 -5.91
CA SER A 374 24.16 3.54 -6.22
C SER A 374 25.27 3.52 -5.16
N GLN A 375 24.92 3.37 -3.88
CA GLN A 375 25.88 3.32 -2.78
C GLN A 375 26.80 2.08 -2.86
N GLU A 376 26.25 0.91 -3.22
CA GLU A 376 27.02 -0.33 -3.40
C GLU A 376 27.93 -0.22 -4.62
N VAL A 377 27.41 0.34 -5.72
CA VAL A 377 28.18 0.61 -6.95
C VAL A 377 29.36 1.54 -6.64
N GLU A 378 29.13 2.65 -5.92
CA GLU A 378 30.15 3.62 -5.54
C GLU A 378 31.24 2.99 -4.63
N THR A 379 30.82 2.19 -3.65
CA THR A 379 31.76 1.48 -2.75
C THR A 379 32.67 0.53 -3.53
N ARG A 380 32.12 -0.21 -4.50
CA ARG A 380 32.89 -1.12 -5.35
C ARG A 380 33.83 -0.38 -6.30
N ILE A 381 33.39 0.72 -6.91
CA ILE A 381 34.25 1.60 -7.72
C ILE A 381 35.43 2.09 -6.90
N SER A 382 35.18 2.61 -5.70
CA SER A 382 36.23 3.11 -4.79
C SER A 382 37.22 2.01 -4.41
N THR A 383 36.71 0.82 -4.07
CA THR A 383 37.53 -0.34 -3.73
C THR A 383 38.43 -0.78 -4.89
N LEU A 384 37.88 -0.84 -6.11
CA LEU A 384 38.65 -1.24 -7.29
C LEU A 384 39.68 -0.18 -7.70
N LYS A 385 39.32 1.12 -7.64
CA LYS A 385 40.25 2.24 -7.87
C LYS A 385 41.45 2.17 -6.90
N SER A 386 41.18 1.92 -5.62
CA SER A 386 42.21 1.76 -4.58
C SER A 386 43.15 0.56 -4.87
N ARG A 387 42.58 -0.60 -5.21
CA ARG A 387 43.37 -1.80 -5.56
C ARG A 387 44.22 -1.58 -6.81
N ARG A 388 43.66 -0.96 -7.86
CA ARG A 388 44.40 -0.61 -9.08
C ARG A 388 45.55 0.34 -8.79
N GLY A 389 45.34 1.35 -7.94
CA GLY A 389 46.40 2.26 -7.50
C GLY A 389 47.50 1.55 -6.72
N THR A 390 47.15 0.58 -5.89
CA THR A 390 48.13 -0.26 -5.18
C THR A 390 48.95 -1.11 -6.15
N LEU A 391 48.31 -1.73 -7.14
CA LEU A 391 49.01 -2.50 -8.18
C LEU A 391 50.01 -1.63 -8.95
N ASP A 392 49.60 -0.44 -9.40
CA ASP A 392 50.49 0.51 -10.09
C ASP A 392 51.68 0.92 -9.21
N GLY A 393 51.44 1.25 -7.94
CA GLY A 393 52.49 1.60 -6.98
C GLY A 393 53.48 0.44 -6.75
N VAL A 394 52.99 -0.77 -6.54
CA VAL A 394 53.81 -1.97 -6.31
C VAL A 394 54.60 -2.34 -7.56
N TRP A 395 54.00 -2.26 -8.75
CA TRP A 395 54.69 -2.49 -10.01
C TRP A 395 55.84 -1.50 -10.22
N LYS A 396 55.61 -0.20 -9.97
CA LYS A 396 56.66 0.84 -10.06
C LYS A 396 57.79 0.60 -9.06
N ALA A 397 57.45 0.24 -7.82
CA ALA A 397 58.44 -0.09 -6.80
C ALA A 397 59.29 -1.30 -7.21
N ARG A 398 58.65 -2.36 -7.72
CA ARG A 398 59.34 -3.57 -8.20
C ARG A 398 60.22 -3.30 -9.42
N ALA A 399 59.78 -2.44 -10.35
CA ALA A 399 60.57 -2.03 -11.52
C ALA A 399 61.91 -1.43 -11.10
N ARG A 400 61.90 -0.51 -10.11
CA ARG A 400 63.11 0.11 -9.56
C ARG A 400 64.05 -0.93 -8.95
N ILE A 401 63.51 -1.90 -8.20
CA ILE A 401 64.32 -2.98 -7.60
C ILE A 401 65.02 -3.79 -8.69
N TYR A 402 64.32 -4.19 -9.75
CA TYR A 402 64.92 -4.96 -10.84
C TYR A 402 65.96 -4.17 -11.64
N GLU A 403 65.72 -2.88 -11.88
CA GLU A 403 66.68 -2.00 -12.55
C GLU A 403 67.95 -1.81 -11.72
N HIS A 404 67.81 -1.53 -10.42
CA HIS A 404 68.93 -1.37 -9.51
C HIS A 404 69.76 -2.65 -9.37
N HIS A 405 69.07 -3.80 -9.28
CA HIS A 405 69.72 -5.10 -9.19
C HIS A 405 70.48 -5.46 -10.47
N LEU A 406 69.88 -5.23 -11.64
CA LEU A 406 70.55 -5.45 -12.92
C LEU A 406 71.80 -4.57 -13.07
N ASP A 407 71.72 -3.29 -12.70
CA ASP A 407 72.88 -2.38 -12.74
C ASP A 407 74.03 -2.86 -11.85
N ALA A 408 73.71 -3.32 -10.63
CA ALA A 408 74.71 -3.86 -9.70
C ALA A 408 75.38 -5.13 -10.23
N LEU A 409 74.61 -6.04 -10.84
CA LEU A 409 75.16 -7.25 -11.46
C LEU A 409 76.03 -6.95 -12.68
N LEU A 410 75.65 -5.96 -13.50
CA LEU A 410 76.47 -5.50 -14.63
C LEU A 410 77.79 -4.91 -14.14
N PHE A 411 77.75 -4.07 -13.09
CA PHE A 411 78.95 -3.52 -12.47
C PHE A 411 79.85 -4.63 -11.92
N LEU A 412 79.29 -5.59 -11.18
CA LEU A 412 80.04 -6.71 -10.61
C LEU A 412 80.69 -7.57 -11.70
N ARG A 413 79.94 -7.92 -12.77
CA ARG A 413 80.48 -8.66 -13.92
C ARG A 413 81.66 -7.94 -14.55
N ASP A 414 81.52 -6.63 -14.79
CA ASP A 414 82.55 -5.83 -15.44
C ASP A 414 83.79 -5.65 -14.52
N ALA A 415 83.57 -5.52 -13.21
CA ALA A 415 84.62 -5.48 -12.19
C ALA A 415 85.38 -6.81 -12.10
N ASP A 416 84.68 -7.94 -12.01
CA ASP A 416 85.28 -9.28 -11.95
C ASP A 416 86.06 -9.59 -13.23
N ALA A 417 85.55 -9.19 -14.40
CA ALA A 417 86.25 -9.37 -15.67
C ALA A 417 87.57 -8.58 -15.71
N LEU A 418 87.57 -7.34 -15.19
CA LEU A 418 88.77 -6.51 -15.10
C LEU A 418 89.74 -6.98 -14.00
N ASP A 419 89.23 -7.48 -12.87
CA ASP A 419 90.06 -8.05 -11.79
C ASP A 419 90.76 -9.35 -12.24
N GLN A 420 90.04 -10.23 -12.94
CA GLN A 420 90.64 -11.42 -13.56
C GLN A 420 91.69 -11.04 -14.61
N TRP A 421 91.42 -9.99 -15.40
CA TRP A 421 92.38 -9.46 -16.36
C TRP A 421 93.65 -8.96 -15.65
N ILE A 422 93.53 -8.15 -14.59
CA ILE A 422 94.65 -7.69 -13.76
C ILE A 422 95.40 -8.89 -13.19
N THR A 423 94.71 -9.81 -12.52
CA THR A 423 95.30 -10.97 -11.84
C THR A 423 96.11 -11.84 -12.80
N SER A 424 95.63 -12.01 -14.05
CA SER A 424 96.37 -12.75 -15.08
C SER A 424 97.63 -12.03 -15.58
N ARG A 425 97.71 -10.69 -15.45
CA ARG A 425 98.79 -9.85 -15.98
C ARG A 425 99.80 -9.41 -14.92
N VAL A 426 99.41 -9.34 -13.64
CA VAL A 426 100.30 -9.00 -12.52
C VAL A 426 101.59 -9.85 -12.49
N PRO A 427 101.57 -11.18 -12.74
CA PRO A 427 102.79 -11.98 -12.78
C PRO A 427 103.77 -11.55 -13.87
N LEU A 428 103.29 -11.05 -15.02
CA LEU A 428 104.14 -10.59 -16.13
C LEU A 428 104.92 -9.33 -15.77
N VAL A 429 104.34 -8.47 -14.93
CA VAL A 429 105.00 -7.27 -14.40
C VAL A 429 105.99 -7.63 -13.29
N ARG A 430 105.70 -8.68 -12.51
CA ARG A 430 106.48 -9.08 -11.32
C ARG A 430 107.54 -10.15 -11.56
N ASP A 431 107.72 -10.64 -12.80
CA ASP A 431 108.64 -11.76 -13.10
C ASP A 431 110.10 -11.45 -12.73
N GLY A 432 110.49 -10.16 -12.71
CA GLY A 432 111.80 -9.72 -12.20
C GLY A 432 113.02 -10.24 -12.98
N LYS A 433 112.80 -10.89 -14.13
CA LYS A 433 113.84 -11.43 -15.00
C LYS A 433 114.35 -10.35 -15.96
N TYR A 434 115.67 -10.24 -16.10
CA TYR A 434 116.32 -9.28 -17.00
C TYR A 434 116.83 -9.92 -18.32
N GLY A 435 116.73 -11.25 -18.43
CA GLY A 435 117.34 -12.03 -19.52
C GLY A 435 118.83 -12.29 -19.28
N GLU A 436 119.35 -13.39 -19.84
CA GLU A 436 120.76 -13.79 -19.73
C GLU A 436 121.57 -13.37 -20.98
N SER A 437 120.92 -12.80 -21.99
CA SER A 437 121.52 -12.38 -23.25
C SER A 437 120.79 -11.16 -23.86
N LEU A 438 121.50 -10.37 -24.68
CA LEU A 438 120.93 -9.19 -25.35
C LEU A 438 119.63 -9.49 -26.14
N PRO A 439 119.52 -10.57 -26.93
CA PRO A 439 118.27 -10.89 -27.64
C PRO A 439 117.12 -11.21 -26.68
N GLN A 440 117.39 -11.87 -25.55
CA GLN A 440 116.38 -12.14 -24.53
C GLN A 440 115.91 -10.86 -23.83
N THR A 441 116.82 -9.93 -23.56
CA THR A 441 116.47 -8.62 -23.00
C THR A 441 115.64 -7.78 -23.97
N GLU A 442 115.97 -7.76 -25.26
CA GLU A 442 115.16 -7.08 -26.29
C GLU A 442 113.76 -7.70 -26.44
N GLU A 443 113.65 -9.02 -26.37
CA GLU A 443 112.36 -9.72 -26.37
C GLU A 443 111.51 -9.35 -25.13
N LEU A 444 112.13 -9.26 -23.95
CA LEU A 444 111.46 -8.81 -22.72
C LEU A 444 110.98 -7.35 -22.83
N ILE A 445 111.76 -6.46 -23.45
CA ILE A 445 111.36 -5.06 -23.70
C ILE A 445 110.14 -5.01 -24.65
N ASN A 446 110.16 -5.78 -25.74
CA ASN A 446 109.02 -5.82 -26.66
C ASN A 446 107.76 -6.38 -25.98
N ARG A 447 107.87 -7.47 -25.20
CA ARG A 447 106.74 -8.00 -24.42
C ARG A 447 106.21 -6.99 -23.40
N HIS A 448 107.07 -6.16 -22.82
CA HIS A 448 106.65 -5.10 -21.91
C HIS A 448 105.88 -4.00 -22.66
N ARG A 449 106.37 -3.55 -23.82
CA ARG A 449 105.66 -2.58 -24.68
C ARG A 449 104.30 -3.12 -25.11
N ASP A 450 104.22 -4.38 -25.52
CA ASP A 450 102.95 -5.01 -25.90
C ASP A 450 101.96 -5.04 -24.71
N LEU A 451 102.46 -5.29 -23.50
CA LEU A 451 101.65 -5.22 -22.27
C LEU A 451 101.13 -3.80 -22.02
N GLU A 452 101.97 -2.77 -22.16
CA GLU A 452 101.58 -1.35 -22.03
C GLU A 452 100.45 -0.99 -23.02
N GLU A 453 100.55 -1.40 -24.28
CA GLU A 453 99.49 -1.20 -25.27
C GLU A 453 98.18 -1.89 -24.86
N THR A 454 98.26 -3.12 -24.32
CA THR A 454 97.04 -3.79 -23.82
C THR A 454 96.44 -3.13 -22.57
N ILE A 455 97.26 -2.51 -21.71
CA ILE A 455 96.79 -1.71 -20.57
C ILE A 455 96.04 -0.49 -21.07
N ASP A 456 96.62 0.25 -22.01
CA ASP A 456 95.99 1.43 -22.60
C ASP A 456 94.68 1.08 -23.30
N ALA A 457 94.60 -0.08 -23.97
CA ALA A 457 93.37 -0.56 -24.59
C ALA A 457 92.23 -0.88 -23.60
N GLN A 458 92.53 -1.20 -22.33
CA GLN A 458 91.49 -1.43 -21.30
C GLN A 458 91.12 -0.16 -20.51
N LYS A 459 91.83 0.96 -20.70
CA LYS A 459 91.67 2.20 -19.91
C LYS A 459 90.22 2.67 -19.80
N GLU A 460 89.49 2.69 -20.92
CA GLU A 460 88.10 3.15 -20.94
C GLU A 460 87.17 2.26 -20.11
N LYS A 461 87.42 0.94 -20.04
CA LYS A 461 86.63 0.03 -19.21
C LYS A 461 86.89 0.27 -17.71
N PHE A 462 88.14 0.56 -17.34
CA PHE A 462 88.46 0.98 -15.96
C PHE A 462 87.83 2.32 -15.60
N LEU A 463 87.78 3.27 -16.55
CA LEU A 463 87.09 4.54 -16.35
C LEU A 463 85.58 4.34 -16.18
N ALA A 464 84.98 3.41 -16.92
CA ALA A 464 83.56 3.09 -16.77
C ALA A 464 83.19 2.58 -15.38
N LEU A 465 84.10 1.88 -14.68
CA LEU A 465 83.91 1.45 -13.28
C LEU A 465 84.06 2.57 -12.24
N ARG A 466 84.47 3.79 -12.61
CA ARG A 466 84.47 4.93 -11.68
C ARG A 466 83.07 5.45 -11.35
N ARG A 467 82.06 5.01 -12.11
CA ARG A 467 80.66 5.32 -11.80
C ARG A 467 80.23 4.62 -10.51
N ILE A 468 79.28 5.23 -9.79
CA ILE A 468 78.53 4.54 -8.74
C ILE A 468 77.30 3.86 -9.33
N THR A 469 76.92 2.72 -8.74
CA THR A 469 75.72 1.96 -9.08
C THR A 469 74.44 2.72 -8.75
N LEU A 470 73.33 2.33 -9.35
CA LEU A 470 72.01 2.89 -9.03
C LEU A 470 71.63 2.67 -7.56
N ILE A 471 72.05 1.55 -6.96
CA ILE A 471 71.87 1.30 -5.53
C ILE A 471 72.59 2.36 -4.70
N GLU A 472 73.87 2.62 -4.97
CA GLU A 472 74.65 3.64 -4.27
C GLU A 472 74.09 5.05 -4.47
N LYS A 473 73.60 5.37 -5.68
CA LYS A 473 72.89 6.63 -5.94
C LYS A 473 71.64 6.74 -5.08
N SER A 474 70.79 5.72 -5.08
CA SER A 474 69.54 5.72 -4.30
C SER A 474 69.79 5.81 -2.80
N PHE A 475 70.85 5.17 -2.29
CA PHE A 475 71.24 5.27 -0.90
C PHE A 475 71.74 6.68 -0.53
N LYS A 476 72.48 7.32 -1.43
CA LYS A 476 72.91 8.71 -1.25
C LYS A 476 71.72 9.66 -1.24
N GLU A 477 70.80 9.52 -2.20
CA GLU A 477 69.57 10.33 -2.28
C GLU A 477 68.72 10.17 -1.01
N GLN A 478 68.53 8.95 -0.53
CA GLN A 478 67.80 8.68 0.71
C GLN A 478 68.44 9.39 1.92
N ARG A 479 69.77 9.37 2.02
CA ARG A 479 70.48 10.09 3.09
C ARG A 479 70.29 11.60 2.98
N ASP A 480 70.40 12.15 1.78
CA ASP A 480 70.21 13.58 1.54
C ASP A 480 68.77 14.01 1.90
N GLU A 481 67.78 13.19 1.57
CA GLU A 481 66.37 13.40 1.94
C GLU A 481 66.14 13.34 3.45
N GLU A 482 66.71 12.36 4.15
CA GLU A 482 66.64 12.26 5.61
C GLU A 482 67.28 13.47 6.29
N GLU A 483 68.45 13.91 5.81
CA GLU A 483 69.10 15.11 6.31
C GLU A 483 68.24 16.36 6.07
N ALA A 484 67.64 16.49 4.89
CA ALA A 484 66.71 17.58 4.59
C ALA A 484 65.43 17.51 5.45
N ALA A 485 64.91 16.33 5.75
CA ALA A 485 63.77 16.15 6.65
C ALA A 485 64.12 16.56 8.09
N ARG A 486 65.30 16.17 8.60
CA ARG A 486 65.81 16.59 9.91
C ARG A 486 65.97 18.11 9.99
N ARG A 487 66.50 18.75 8.94
CA ARG A 487 66.60 20.22 8.85
C ARG A 487 65.23 20.88 8.90
N ARG A 488 64.28 20.43 8.07
CA ARG A 488 62.89 20.94 8.08
C ARG A 488 62.19 20.76 9.43
N HIS A 489 62.43 19.64 10.11
CA HIS A 489 61.88 19.40 11.44
C HIS A 489 62.48 20.35 12.48
N ALA A 490 63.80 20.53 12.47
CA ALA A 490 64.48 21.49 13.34
C ALA A 490 64.03 22.94 13.08
N GLU A 491 63.86 23.32 11.82
CA GLU A 491 63.31 24.64 11.44
C GLU A 491 61.89 24.85 11.97
N ARG A 492 61.01 23.84 11.86
CA ARG A 492 59.65 23.91 12.42
C ARG A 492 59.68 24.07 13.94
N GLN A 493 60.52 23.32 14.64
CA GLN A 493 60.68 23.42 16.09
C GLN A 493 61.21 24.81 16.50
N GLU A 494 62.16 25.37 15.77
CA GLU A 494 62.67 26.71 16.06
C GLU A 494 61.64 27.80 15.77
N VAL A 495 60.86 27.68 14.70
CA VAL A 495 59.72 28.58 14.42
C VAL A 495 58.70 28.51 15.55
N GLU A 496 58.34 27.32 16.01
CA GLU A 496 57.40 27.14 17.11
C GLU A 496 57.95 27.73 18.42
N ARG A 497 59.24 27.52 18.72
CA ARG A 497 59.92 28.11 19.89
C ARG A 497 59.91 29.64 19.84
N LEU A 498 60.25 30.23 18.69
CA LEU A 498 60.22 31.68 18.49
C LEU A 498 58.79 32.24 18.60
N GLN A 499 57.78 31.53 18.10
CA GLN A 499 56.38 31.91 18.28
C GLN A 499 55.95 31.83 19.76
N GLN A 500 56.40 30.83 20.52
CA GLN A 500 56.16 30.73 21.96
C GLN A 500 56.82 31.88 22.73
N VAL A 501 58.07 32.23 22.40
CA VAL A 501 58.76 33.38 23.00
C VAL A 501 58.04 34.69 22.66
N LYS A 502 57.63 34.89 21.40
CA LYS A 502 56.84 36.05 20.98
C LYS A 502 55.50 36.14 21.72
N ARG A 503 54.82 35.00 21.94
CA ARG A 503 53.58 34.95 22.73
C ARG A 503 53.82 35.37 24.18
N ARG A 504 54.83 34.80 24.84
CA ARG A 504 55.20 35.15 26.22
C ARG A 504 55.61 36.62 26.36
N GLU A 505 56.36 37.14 25.39
CA GLU A 505 56.76 38.55 25.40
C GLU A 505 55.57 39.47 25.13
N MET A 506 54.65 39.10 24.24
CA MET A 506 53.41 39.84 24.04
C MET A 506 52.55 39.84 25.31
N GLU A 507 52.43 38.70 25.99
CA GLU A 507 51.75 38.56 27.29
C GLU A 507 52.40 39.45 28.35
N ARG A 508 53.73 39.48 28.44
CA ARG A 508 54.48 40.34 29.36
C ARG A 508 54.22 41.82 29.07
N ILE A 509 54.27 42.24 27.81
CA ILE A 509 53.99 43.62 27.39
C ILE A 509 52.54 44.00 27.70
N THR A 510 51.58 43.09 27.46
CA THR A 510 50.17 43.36 27.80
C THR A 510 49.95 43.46 29.30
N GLU A 511 50.65 42.65 30.11
CA GLU A 511 50.57 42.70 31.57
C GLU A 511 51.27 43.94 32.12
N GLU A 512 52.41 44.36 31.56
CA GLU A 512 53.05 45.64 31.90
C GLU A 512 52.14 46.82 31.56
N ARG A 513 51.53 46.85 30.36
CA ARG A 513 50.54 47.87 30.01
C ARG A 513 49.34 47.86 30.95
N ARG A 514 48.86 46.69 31.35
CA ARG A 514 47.77 46.54 32.32
C ARG A 514 48.17 47.13 33.68
N ARG A 515 49.38 46.83 34.17
CA ARG A 515 49.90 47.40 35.42
C ARG A 515 50.15 48.90 35.34
N GLU A 516 50.64 49.41 34.21
CA GLU A 516 50.77 50.84 33.96
C GLU A 516 49.40 51.53 33.94
N THR A 517 48.39 50.90 33.34
CA THR A 517 47.01 51.39 33.34
C THR A 517 46.44 51.36 34.77
N GLU A 518 46.61 50.27 35.51
CA GLU A 518 46.19 50.15 36.92
C GLU A 518 46.92 51.16 37.83
N PHE A 519 48.19 51.43 37.57
CA PHE A 519 48.98 52.44 38.28
C PHE A 519 48.54 53.87 37.93
N GLN A 520 48.26 54.15 36.65
CA GLN A 520 47.69 55.42 36.22
C GLN A 520 46.28 55.63 36.78
N ASP A 521 45.43 54.60 36.82
CA ASP A 521 44.11 54.66 37.42
C ASP A 521 44.20 54.87 38.94
N GLN A 522 45.16 54.25 39.63
CA GLN A 522 45.41 54.52 41.05
C GLN A 522 45.93 55.95 41.29
N GLN A 523 46.80 56.47 40.42
CA GLN A 523 47.24 57.87 40.47
C GLN A 523 46.12 58.85 40.12
N GLN A 524 45.24 58.54 39.16
CA GLN A 524 44.05 59.34 38.87
C GLN A 524 43.03 59.26 40.01
N MET A 525 42.86 58.12 40.68
CA MET A 525 41.98 58.00 41.84
C MET A 525 42.53 58.75 43.06
N GLN A 526 43.85 58.77 43.28
CA GLN A 526 44.48 59.63 44.29
C GLN A 526 44.45 61.12 43.88
N GLY A 527 44.68 61.42 42.60
CA GLY A 527 44.57 62.76 42.03
C GLY A 527 43.15 63.32 42.10
N MET A 528 42.12 62.52 41.82
CA MET A 528 40.71 62.89 41.96
C MET A 528 40.26 63.01 43.42
N GLN A 529 40.88 62.28 44.35
CA GLN A 529 40.66 62.48 45.80
C GLN A 529 41.32 63.77 46.31
N VAL A 530 42.45 64.17 45.73
CA VAL A 530 43.17 65.41 46.07
C VAL A 530 42.58 66.64 45.34
N GLU A 531 42.12 66.51 44.10
CA GLU A 531 41.43 67.57 43.34
C GLU A 531 39.98 67.79 43.81
N ARG A 532 39.30 66.78 44.38
CA ARG A 532 38.06 67.00 45.16
C ARG A 532 38.31 67.76 46.47
N GLN A 533 39.55 67.86 46.93
CA GLN A 533 39.95 68.65 48.10
C GLN A 533 40.64 69.98 47.74
N LEU A 534 41.02 70.19 46.47
CA LEU A 534 41.79 71.36 46.02
C LEU A 534 41.22 72.03 44.75
N SER A 535 39.90 72.02 44.57
CA SER A 535 39.18 73.08 43.83
C SER A 535 39.15 74.38 44.65
N THR A 536 40.33 74.86 45.05
CA THR A 536 40.61 76.18 45.63
C THR A 536 41.90 76.69 45.00
N GLY A 537 41.78 77.67 44.10
CA GLY A 537 42.91 78.44 43.55
C GLY A 537 43.72 77.68 42.51
N GLY A 538 43.82 78.17 41.28
CA GLY A 538 44.56 79.40 41.00
C GLY A 538 45.88 78.98 40.33
N VAL A 539 45.89 78.79 39.02
CA VAL A 539 46.27 79.81 38.01
C VAL A 539 47.78 79.92 37.80
N SER A 540 48.12 79.75 36.52
CA SER A 540 49.27 80.33 35.79
C SER A 540 50.64 79.72 36.00
N SER A 541 51.25 79.18 34.93
CA SER A 541 51.86 79.90 33.78
C SER A 541 53.37 79.97 34.05
N ILE A 542 54.27 79.72 33.10
CA ILE A 542 54.64 80.50 31.91
C ILE A 542 55.67 79.57 31.22
N ALA A 543 55.48 79.16 29.96
CA ALA A 543 56.07 79.78 28.76
C ALA A 543 57.63 79.86 28.82
N THR A 544 58.42 79.68 27.77
CA THR A 544 58.22 80.11 26.38
C THR A 544 59.34 79.48 25.54
N ALA A 545 59.02 79.18 24.27
CA ALA A 545 59.95 78.84 23.18
C ALA A 545 60.93 80.01 22.86
N PRO A 546 61.90 79.81 21.94
CA PRO A 546 61.64 80.03 20.50
C PRO A 546 62.19 78.88 19.61
N SER A 547 61.49 78.41 18.57
CA SER A 547 61.34 78.99 17.20
C SER A 547 62.65 78.97 16.42
N GLU A 548 62.79 78.55 15.16
CA GLU A 548 61.99 78.00 14.05
C GLU A 548 63.09 77.71 12.97
N GLU A 549 63.04 76.81 11.99
CA GLU A 549 62.08 76.68 10.90
C GLU A 549 62.63 75.56 9.97
N ASN A 550 61.82 74.56 9.61
CA ASN A 550 61.55 74.24 8.21
C ASN A 550 60.63 73.01 8.04
N LEU A 551 59.36 73.35 7.79
CA LEU A 551 58.53 72.86 6.67
C LEU A 551 58.17 71.36 6.60
N SER A 552 56.91 71.06 6.98
CA SER A 552 56.07 70.01 6.35
C SER A 552 55.37 70.60 5.12
N PRO A 553 54.94 69.80 4.11
CA PRO A 553 53.61 69.18 4.20
C PRO A 553 53.52 67.75 3.59
N ALA A 554 52.47 67.02 3.97
CA ALA A 554 52.22 65.63 3.59
C ALA A 554 51.80 65.42 2.11
N PRO A 555 52.05 64.23 1.53
CA PRO A 555 51.22 63.64 0.45
C PRO A 555 50.70 62.23 0.86
N GLN A 556 49.51 61.70 0.57
CA GLN A 556 48.56 61.67 -0.57
C GLN A 556 49.00 60.93 -1.86
N PHE A 557 48.47 59.70 -1.98
CA PHE A 557 47.82 59.00 -3.12
C PHE A 557 48.50 58.79 -4.51
N GLU A 558 48.48 57.49 -4.92
CA GLU A 558 48.28 56.90 -6.28
C GLU A 558 49.39 57.09 -7.37
N ARG A 559 49.73 56.15 -8.28
CA ARG A 559 49.08 54.96 -8.91
C ARG A 559 50.09 54.09 -9.74
N LEU A 560 49.97 52.75 -9.67
CA LEU A 560 49.87 51.65 -10.71
C LEU A 560 50.57 51.74 -12.11
N PRO A 561 50.94 50.60 -12.82
CA PRO A 561 49.95 49.59 -13.28
C PRO A 561 50.35 48.10 -13.61
N LYS A 562 49.29 47.25 -13.58
CA LYS A 562 48.89 46.08 -14.45
C LYS A 562 49.82 44.83 -14.55
N SER A 563 49.37 43.57 -14.59
CA SER A 563 48.07 42.95 -14.95
C SER A 563 47.87 41.54 -14.37
N GLU A 564 46.72 41.35 -13.71
CA GLU A 564 45.74 40.24 -13.75
C GLU A 564 46.04 38.72 -13.63
N PRO A 565 45.02 37.94 -13.16
CA PRO A 565 45.16 36.69 -12.43
C PRO A 565 44.46 35.48 -13.08
N ASN A 566 44.67 34.28 -12.53
CA ASN A 566 43.62 33.27 -12.37
C ASN A 566 44.12 32.13 -11.49
N VAL A 567 43.41 31.83 -10.40
CA VAL A 567 42.75 30.55 -10.13
C VAL A 567 42.04 30.65 -8.78
N LYS A 568 40.72 30.45 -8.82
CA LYS A 568 39.79 30.37 -7.70
C LYS A 568 40.03 29.12 -6.86
N ARG A 569 39.92 29.23 -5.53
CA ARG A 569 39.57 28.10 -4.66
C ARG A 569 38.38 28.53 -3.80
N ALA A 570 37.18 28.07 -4.21
CA ALA A 570 35.97 28.06 -3.39
C ALA A 570 36.23 27.18 -2.16
N GLU A 571 36.08 27.71 -0.95
CA GLU A 571 34.84 27.84 -0.17
C GLU A 571 34.25 26.50 0.27
N SER A 572 34.38 26.29 1.57
CA SER A 572 33.69 25.32 2.42
C SER A 572 32.29 25.86 2.75
N MET A 573 31.27 25.01 2.69
CA MET A 573 30.03 25.14 3.47
C MET A 573 29.47 23.72 3.63
N SER A 574 29.45 23.17 4.85
CA SER A 574 28.56 23.42 5.99
C SER A 574 27.49 22.35 6.04
N VAL A 575 27.61 21.56 7.10
CA VAL A 575 26.68 20.54 7.59
C VAL A 575 25.32 21.17 7.87
N SER A 576 24.25 20.49 7.48
CA SER A 576 22.94 20.63 8.13
C SER A 576 22.41 19.23 8.42
N VAL A 577 21.98 19.08 9.66
CA VAL A 577 21.09 18.02 10.16
C VAL A 577 19.70 18.25 9.59
#